data_AF-A0A7W1SDQ4-F1
#
_entry.id   AF-A0A7W1SDQ4-F1
#
_cell.length_a   1.000
_cell.length_b   1.000
_cell.length_c   1.000
_cell.angle_alpha   90.00
_cell.angle_beta   90.00
_cell.angle_gamma   90.00
#
_symmetry.space_group_name_H-M   'P 1'
#
loop_
_entity.id
_entity.type
_entity.pdbx_description
1 polymer ?
#
loop_
_entity_poly.entity_id
_entity_poly.type
_entity_poly.pdbx_seq_one_letter_code
_entity_poly.pdbx_strand_id
1 'polypeptide(L)'
;MFLHWIDPVDAGHVRESSGVVLYGLRRFVSGAQSIAGVRLISLVGSIVTTKPNPKDIDVLVVVADNADLSALAVHARRSQGNAQSLNRGADVFLANEPGDYIGRTCRWRDCRPGVRQACDARHCGRRSHLHDDLDTLSLSRGIVASPPVTLWLSSRGELRSISKKSLRLLSTPLQPTSCAGGAS
;
A
#
# COMPACT_ATOMS: atom_id res chain seq x y z
N MET A 1 13.03 15.07 -13.63
CA MET A 1 11.64 15.50 -13.34
C MET A 1 11.23 14.77 -12.07
N PHE A 2 11.42 15.40 -10.92
CA PHE A 2 11.17 14.80 -9.61
C PHE A 2 9.67 14.80 -9.34
N LEU A 3 9.08 13.64 -9.05
CA LEU A 3 7.72 13.57 -8.55
C LEU A 3 7.72 14.07 -7.10
N HIS A 4 7.51 15.37 -6.91
CA HIS A 4 7.28 15.95 -5.59
C HIS A 4 5.97 15.38 -5.03
N TRP A 5 6.08 14.67 -3.91
CA TRP A 5 4.92 14.27 -3.11
C TRP A 5 4.29 15.51 -2.49
N ILE A 6 2.97 15.62 -2.60
CA ILE A 6 2.18 16.73 -2.06
C ILE A 6 1.73 16.33 -0.65
N ASP A 7 1.99 17.21 0.33
CA ASP A 7 1.62 16.99 1.73
C ASP A 7 0.11 16.70 1.89
N PRO A 8 -0.27 15.74 2.75
CA PRO A 8 -1.66 15.41 3.01
C PRO A 8 -2.38 16.59 3.68
N VAL A 9 -3.60 16.88 3.22
CA VAL A 9 -4.52 17.84 3.86
C VAL A 9 -5.27 17.11 4.98
N ASP A 10 -5.57 17.83 6.07
CA ASP A 10 -6.35 17.43 7.25
C ASP A 10 -6.97 16.03 7.20
N ALA A 11 -6.46 15.17 8.10
CA ALA A 11 -6.88 13.79 8.31
C ALA A 11 -8.41 13.66 8.41
N GLY A 12 -9.09 13.34 7.30
CA GLY A 12 -10.55 13.22 7.38
C GLY A 12 -11.35 12.82 6.13
N HIS A 13 -10.80 12.89 4.92
CA HIS A 13 -11.61 12.79 3.70
C HIS A 13 -11.15 11.70 2.73
N VAL A 14 -11.46 10.43 3.02
CA VAL A 14 -11.40 9.35 2.02
C VAL A 14 -12.63 9.49 1.12
N ARG A 15 -12.43 9.91 -0.14
CA ARG A 15 -13.53 9.98 -1.12
C ARG A 15 -14.02 8.59 -1.50
N GLU A 16 -15.32 8.50 -1.77
CA GLU A 16 -16.04 7.27 -2.09
C GLU A 16 -15.37 6.54 -3.26
N SER A 17 -14.68 5.45 -2.94
CA SER A 17 -13.94 4.62 -3.89
C SER A 17 -14.86 3.49 -4.34
N SER A 18 -14.83 3.12 -5.63
CA SER A 18 -15.64 2.02 -6.17
C SER A 18 -15.49 0.75 -5.31
N GLY A 19 -16.59 0.02 -5.03
CA GLY A 19 -16.57 -1.11 -4.07
C GLY A 19 -15.49 -2.19 -4.34
N VAL A 20 -15.07 -2.35 -5.60
CA VAL A 20 -13.99 -3.27 -6.01
C VAL A 20 -12.60 -2.79 -5.54
N VAL A 21 -12.35 -1.48 -5.50
CA VAL A 21 -11.11 -0.85 -5.01
C VAL A 21 -10.96 -1.11 -3.51
N LEU A 22 -12.05 -0.90 -2.75
CA LEU A 22 -12.10 -1.20 -1.33
C LEU A 22 -11.94 -2.69 -1.04
N TYR A 23 -12.49 -3.56 -1.89
CA TYR A 23 -12.30 -5.00 -1.78
C TYR A 23 -10.81 -5.41 -1.93
N GLY A 24 -10.13 -4.88 -2.95
CA GLY A 24 -8.71 -5.11 -3.17
C GLY A 24 -7.87 -4.68 -1.97
N LEU A 25 -8.12 -3.47 -1.45
CA LEU A 25 -7.46 -2.94 -0.27
C LEU A 25 -7.71 -3.81 0.99
N ARG A 26 -8.95 -4.20 1.25
CA ARG A 26 -9.29 -5.09 2.38
C ARG A 26 -8.57 -6.43 2.31
N ARG A 27 -8.52 -7.04 1.12
CA ARG A 27 -7.78 -8.29 0.91
C ARG A 27 -6.29 -8.14 1.14
N PHE A 28 -5.73 -7.01 0.68
CA PHE A 28 -4.32 -6.70 0.95
C PHE A 28 -4.07 -6.57 2.45
N VAL A 29 -4.83 -5.74 3.16
CA VAL A 29 -4.68 -5.51 4.61
C VAL A 29 -4.81 -6.82 5.39
N SER A 30 -5.84 -7.61 5.10
CA SER A 30 -6.10 -8.90 5.76
C SER A 30 -4.94 -9.90 5.59
N GLY A 31 -4.32 -9.95 4.40
CA GLY A 31 -3.14 -10.77 4.16
C GLY A 31 -1.88 -10.22 4.82
N ALA A 32 -1.60 -8.93 4.61
CA ALA A 32 -0.37 -8.29 5.07
C ALA A 32 -0.27 -8.23 6.60
N GLN A 33 -1.38 -8.01 7.33
CA GLN A 33 -1.36 -7.96 8.80
C GLN A 33 -0.98 -9.29 9.47
N SER A 34 -1.09 -10.41 8.74
CA SER A 34 -0.73 -11.74 9.24
C SER A 34 0.77 -12.04 9.09
N ILE A 35 1.51 -11.21 8.37
CA ILE A 35 2.93 -11.40 8.10
C ILE A 35 3.74 -10.94 9.32
N ALA A 36 4.57 -11.85 9.85
CA ALA A 36 5.49 -11.53 10.93
C ALA A 36 6.42 -10.39 10.50
N GLY A 37 6.55 -9.37 11.37
CA GLY A 37 7.38 -8.20 11.11
C GLY A 37 6.63 -7.04 10.44
N VAL A 38 5.40 -7.19 9.98
CA VAL A 38 4.57 -6.03 9.60
C VAL A 38 4.10 -5.31 10.87
N ARG A 39 4.27 -3.97 10.91
CA ARG A 39 4.01 -3.13 12.09
C ARG A 39 2.87 -2.16 11.89
N LEU A 40 2.79 -1.55 10.71
CA LEU A 40 1.78 -0.56 10.38
C LEU A 40 1.39 -0.73 8.93
N ILE A 41 0.10 -0.55 8.64
CA ILE A 41 -0.43 -0.43 7.29
C ILE A 41 -1.27 0.85 7.25
N SER A 42 -0.94 1.75 6.34
CA SER A 42 -1.66 3.01 6.16
C SER A 42 -1.94 3.31 4.71
N LEU A 43 -3.08 3.96 4.46
CA LEU A 43 -3.40 4.51 3.15
C LEU A 43 -2.68 5.86 2.99
N VAL A 44 -2.01 6.01 1.85
CA VAL A 44 -1.30 7.23 1.45
C VAL A 44 -1.75 7.62 0.04
N GLY A 45 -1.18 8.69 -0.50
CA GLY A 45 -1.33 9.03 -1.91
C GLY A 45 -2.60 9.78 -2.27
N SER A 46 -2.94 9.78 -3.55
CA SER A 46 -3.94 10.69 -4.10
C SER A 46 -5.33 10.54 -3.45
N ILE A 47 -5.66 9.34 -2.96
CA ILE A 47 -6.92 9.00 -2.30
C ILE A 47 -7.11 9.66 -0.92
N VAL A 48 -6.03 10.13 -0.30
CA VAL A 48 -6.04 10.91 0.95
C VAL A 48 -5.69 12.38 0.72
N THR A 49 -5.69 12.85 -0.53
CA THR A 49 -5.50 14.27 -0.90
C THR A 49 -6.76 14.88 -1.50
N THR A 50 -6.80 16.20 -1.69
CA THR A 50 -7.92 16.94 -2.31
C THR A 50 -8.06 16.74 -3.82
N LYS A 51 -7.27 15.85 -4.44
CA LYS A 51 -7.33 15.62 -5.88
C LYS A 51 -8.73 15.14 -6.29
N PRO A 52 -9.38 15.79 -7.28
CA PRO A 52 -10.79 15.57 -7.60
C PRO A 52 -11.09 14.16 -8.15
N ASN A 53 -10.07 13.45 -8.65
CA ASN A 53 -10.19 12.08 -9.15
C ASN A 53 -8.99 11.24 -8.66
N PRO A 54 -9.03 10.68 -7.43
CA PRO A 54 -7.97 9.82 -6.94
C PRO A 54 -7.96 8.51 -7.73
N LYS A 55 -6.84 8.25 -8.41
CA LYS A 55 -6.72 7.13 -9.35
C LYS A 55 -6.14 5.89 -8.71
N ASP A 56 -5.16 6.05 -7.83
CA ASP A 56 -4.32 4.95 -7.35
C ASP A 56 -4.55 4.65 -5.87
N ILE A 57 -4.38 3.37 -5.50
CA ILE A 57 -4.39 2.91 -4.10
C ILE A 57 -2.94 2.80 -3.63
N ASP A 58 -2.45 3.86 -3.01
CA ASP A 58 -1.09 3.85 -2.47
C ASP A 58 -1.13 3.44 -1.00
N VAL A 59 -0.37 2.41 -0.64
CA VAL A 59 -0.30 1.90 0.73
C VAL A 59 1.13 2.00 1.25
N LEU A 60 1.30 2.55 2.43
CA LEU A 60 2.55 2.49 3.18
C LEU A 60 2.49 1.34 4.19
N VAL A 61 3.53 0.53 4.22
CA VAL A 61 3.71 -0.54 5.20
C VAL A 61 5.02 -0.34 5.94
N VAL A 62 4.94 -0.25 7.28
CA VAL A 62 6.14 -0.28 8.12
C VAL A 62 6.46 -1.73 8.45
N VAL A 63 7.71 -2.12 8.20
CA VAL A 63 8.20 -3.49 8.38
C VAL A 63 9.47 -3.52 9.21
N ALA A 64 9.59 -4.55 10.05
CA ALA A 64 10.84 -4.92 10.68
C ALA A 64 11.84 -5.45 9.63
N ASP A 65 13.12 -5.44 9.97
CA ASP A 65 14.20 -5.89 9.06
C ASP A 65 14.06 -7.35 8.65
N ASN A 66 13.55 -8.19 9.55
CA ASN A 66 13.33 -9.62 9.32
C ASN A 66 11.97 -9.98 8.70
N ALA A 67 11.14 -8.99 8.34
CA ALA A 67 9.83 -9.27 7.74
C ALA A 67 9.97 -9.97 6.38
N ASP A 68 9.13 -10.98 6.14
CA ASP A 68 9.08 -11.71 4.88
C ASP A 68 8.42 -10.85 3.78
N LEU A 69 9.26 -10.17 3.01
CA LEU A 69 8.82 -9.36 1.88
C LEU A 69 8.34 -10.19 0.69
N SER A 70 8.66 -11.48 0.61
CA SER A 70 8.15 -12.34 -0.47
C SER A 70 6.65 -12.54 -0.32
N ALA A 71 6.20 -12.91 0.89
CA ALA A 71 4.79 -13.01 1.23
C ALA A 71 4.07 -11.66 1.01
N LEU A 72 4.66 -10.56 1.47
CA LEU A 72 4.07 -9.23 1.30
C LEU A 72 3.92 -8.86 -0.18
N ALA A 73 4.94 -9.15 -0.98
CA ALA A 73 4.91 -8.88 -2.42
C ALA A 73 3.88 -9.75 -3.16
N VAL A 74 3.54 -10.96 -2.67
CA VAL A 74 2.42 -11.74 -3.21
C VAL A 74 1.09 -11.00 -3.03
N HIS A 75 0.83 -10.47 -1.83
CA HIS A 75 -0.38 -9.69 -1.58
C HIS A 75 -0.39 -8.38 -2.37
N ALA A 76 0.75 -7.69 -2.47
CA ALA A 76 0.88 -6.48 -3.26
C ALA A 76 0.57 -6.71 -4.75
N ARG A 77 1.17 -7.73 -5.38
CA ARG A 77 0.90 -8.07 -6.80
C ARG A 77 -0.56 -8.44 -7.05
N ARG A 78 -1.21 -9.15 -6.11
CA ARG A 78 -2.64 -9.46 -6.21
C ARG A 78 -3.49 -8.19 -6.15
N SER A 79 -3.15 -7.27 -5.24
CA SER A 79 -3.82 -5.97 -5.15
C SER A 79 -3.63 -5.16 -6.44
N GLN A 80 -2.40 -5.09 -6.93
CA GLN A 80 -2.05 -4.41 -8.18
C GLN A 80 -2.79 -4.98 -9.39
N GLY A 81 -2.85 -6.31 -9.53
CA GLY A 81 -3.61 -6.96 -10.61
C GLY A 81 -5.10 -6.62 -10.56
N ASN A 82 -5.70 -6.56 -9.36
CA ASN A 82 -7.10 -6.15 -9.19
C ASN A 82 -7.32 -4.66 -9.49
N ALA A 83 -6.36 -3.79 -9.18
CA ALA A 83 -6.44 -2.37 -9.50
C ALA A 83 -6.27 -2.12 -11.00
N GLN A 84 -5.36 -2.84 -11.66
CA GLN A 84 -5.10 -2.71 -13.09
C GLN A 84 -6.30 -3.08 -13.96
N SER A 85 -7.11 -4.07 -13.56
CA SER A 85 -8.37 -4.38 -14.27
C SER A 85 -9.39 -3.24 -14.25
N LEU A 86 -9.19 -2.24 -13.38
CA LEU A 86 -9.98 -1.02 -13.28
C LEU A 86 -9.25 0.22 -13.83
N ASN A 87 -8.13 0.03 -14.53
CA ASN A 87 -7.23 1.09 -15.01
C ASN A 87 -6.68 1.98 -13.88
N ARG A 88 -6.28 1.34 -12.76
CA ARG A 88 -5.74 1.98 -11.56
C ARG A 88 -4.40 1.35 -11.13
N GLY A 89 -3.54 2.13 -10.50
CA GLY A 89 -2.36 1.66 -9.79
C GLY A 89 -2.67 1.22 -8.36
N ALA A 90 -1.82 0.35 -7.82
CA ALA A 90 -1.81 0.04 -6.39
C ALA A 90 -0.38 -0.24 -5.92
N ASP A 91 0.33 0.81 -5.53
CA ASP A 91 1.72 0.70 -5.09
C ASP A 91 1.80 0.48 -3.58
N VAL A 92 2.75 -0.37 -3.17
CA VAL A 92 3.03 -0.66 -1.77
C VAL A 92 4.42 -0.13 -1.44
N PHE A 93 4.45 0.99 -0.73
CA PHE A 93 5.63 1.65 -0.19
C PHE A 93 6.03 1.00 1.12
N LEU A 94 7.33 0.87 1.35
CA LEU A 94 7.92 0.22 2.50
C LEU A 94 8.75 1.23 3.28
N ALA A 95 8.55 1.25 4.60
CA ALA A 95 9.43 1.93 5.54
C ALA A 95 9.92 0.96 6.61
N ASN A 96 11.08 1.25 7.19
CA ASN A 96 11.59 0.53 8.36
C ASN A 96 10.99 1.08 9.67
N GLU A 97 11.21 0.40 10.79
CA GLU A 97 10.71 0.82 12.12
C GLU A 97 11.18 2.22 12.56
N PRO A 98 12.43 2.65 12.28
CA PRO A 98 12.85 4.06 12.47
C PRO A 98 12.07 5.11 11.67
N GLY A 99 11.31 4.70 10.66
CA GLY A 99 10.50 5.58 9.82
C GLY A 99 11.16 5.99 8.50
N ASP A 100 12.28 5.36 8.12
CA ASP A 100 12.93 5.59 6.84
C ASP A 100 12.23 4.85 5.72
N TYR A 101 12.00 5.54 4.61
CA TYR A 101 11.60 4.90 3.37
C TYR A 101 12.72 4.02 2.83
N ILE A 102 12.40 2.76 2.52
CA ILE A 102 13.37 1.76 2.03
C ILE A 102 13.08 1.29 0.60
N GLY A 103 11.96 1.71 0.00
CA GLY A 103 11.57 1.33 -1.36
C GLY A 103 10.12 0.85 -1.46
N ARG A 104 9.81 0.09 -2.51
CA ARG A 104 8.50 -0.57 -2.71
C ARG A 104 8.63 -2.08 -2.71
N THR A 105 7.50 -2.77 -2.63
CA THR A 105 7.46 -4.21 -2.93
C THR A 105 7.80 -4.45 -4.39
N CYS A 106 8.64 -5.44 -4.68
CA CYS A 106 9.01 -5.79 -6.05
C CYS A 106 7.81 -6.34 -6.83
N ARG A 107 7.55 -5.74 -8.00
CA ARG A 107 6.50 -6.16 -8.95
C ARG A 107 6.76 -7.52 -9.59
N TRP A 108 8.02 -7.99 -9.61
CA TRP A 108 8.39 -9.23 -10.28
C TRP A 108 8.17 -10.43 -9.35
N ARG A 109 7.56 -11.50 -9.88
CA ARG A 109 7.42 -12.78 -9.17
C ARG A 109 8.78 -13.44 -8.92
N ASP A 110 9.68 -13.32 -9.88
CA ASP A 110 11.04 -13.82 -9.79
C ASP A 110 12.00 -12.66 -9.52
N CYS A 111 12.33 -12.45 -8.25
CA CYS A 111 13.19 -11.38 -7.78
C CYS A 111 14.60 -11.91 -7.54
N ARG A 112 15.45 -11.76 -8.55
CA ARG A 112 16.86 -12.14 -8.52
C ARG A 112 17.69 -11.11 -9.28
N PRO A 113 18.93 -10.80 -8.83
CA PRO A 113 19.83 -9.92 -9.54
C PRO A 113 20.02 -10.38 -10.99
N GLY A 114 19.98 -9.46 -11.95
CA GLY A 114 20.26 -9.74 -13.37
C GLY A 114 19.21 -10.56 -14.14
N VAL A 115 18.22 -11.15 -13.47
CA VAL A 115 17.18 -11.96 -14.16
C VAL A 115 16.22 -11.11 -14.98
N ARG A 116 16.00 -9.85 -14.59
CA ARG A 116 15.12 -8.92 -15.30
C ARG A 116 15.93 -7.72 -15.78
N GLN A 117 16.10 -7.59 -17.09
CA GLN A 117 16.76 -6.43 -17.70
C GLN A 117 16.03 -5.11 -17.38
N ALA A 118 14.71 -5.16 -17.22
CA ALA A 118 13.89 -4.00 -16.85
C ALA A 118 13.82 -3.74 -15.33
N CYS A 119 14.67 -4.39 -14.52
CA CYS A 119 14.80 -4.09 -13.10
C CYS A 119 15.87 -3.00 -12.92
N ASP A 120 15.43 -1.90 -12.33
CA ASP A 120 16.19 -0.68 -12.07
C ASP A 120 16.49 -0.47 -10.57
N ALA A 121 16.18 -1.46 -9.72
CA ALA A 121 16.56 -1.46 -8.31
C ALA A 121 18.08 -1.56 -8.16
N ARG A 122 18.68 -0.64 -7.40
CA ARG A 122 20.14 -0.61 -7.14
C ARG A 122 20.62 -1.84 -6.42
N HIS A 123 19.84 -2.34 -5.46
CA HIS A 123 20.23 -3.46 -4.61
C HIS A 123 19.25 -4.63 -4.75
N CYS A 124 18.76 -4.87 -5.98
CA CYS A 124 17.92 -6.03 -6.28
C CYS A 124 18.55 -7.32 -5.73
N GLY A 125 17.77 -8.10 -4.98
CA GLY A 125 18.20 -9.37 -4.38
C GLY A 125 18.96 -9.26 -3.06
N ARG A 126 19.43 -8.08 -2.63
CA ARG A 126 20.04 -7.90 -1.29
C ARG A 126 19.03 -8.21 -0.18
N ARG A 127 17.82 -7.66 -0.31
CA ARG A 127 16.64 -8.09 0.44
C ARG A 127 15.61 -8.55 -0.58
N SER A 128 15.32 -9.86 -0.59
CA SER A 128 14.44 -10.44 -1.61
C SER A 128 13.09 -9.71 -1.64
N HIS A 129 12.63 -9.37 -2.84
CA HIS A 129 11.41 -8.60 -3.11
C HIS A 129 11.35 -7.18 -2.57
N LEU A 130 12.45 -6.59 -2.11
CA LEU A 130 12.59 -5.14 -1.98
C LEU A 130 13.04 -4.54 -3.31
N HIS A 131 12.29 -3.55 -3.82
CA HIS A 131 12.71 -2.71 -4.93
C HIS A 131 13.07 -1.33 -4.37
N ASP A 132 14.36 -1.02 -4.33
CA ASP A 132 14.89 0.21 -3.76
C ASP A 132 15.01 1.30 -4.81
N ASP A 133 13.90 1.97 -5.06
CA ASP A 133 13.75 3.05 -6.03
C ASP A 133 14.15 4.43 -5.49
N LEU A 134 15.12 4.44 -4.56
CA LEU A 134 15.57 5.59 -3.78
C LEU A 134 16.06 6.78 -4.62
N ASP A 135 16.40 6.53 -5.89
CA ASP A 135 16.80 7.57 -6.85
C ASP A 135 15.64 8.28 -7.51
N THR A 136 14.48 7.64 -7.51
CA THR A 136 13.30 8.08 -8.25
C THR A 136 12.25 8.62 -7.31
N LEU A 137 12.16 8.07 -6.09
CA LEU A 137 11.15 8.37 -5.10
C LEU A 137 11.77 8.51 -3.71
N SER A 138 11.22 9.45 -2.96
CA SER A 138 11.50 9.61 -1.53
C SER A 138 10.19 9.92 -0.82
N LEU A 139 9.91 9.19 0.25
CA LEU A 139 8.77 9.46 1.12
C LEU A 139 9.28 10.19 2.36
N SER A 140 8.63 11.30 2.72
CA SER A 140 9.04 12.06 3.89
C SER A 140 8.83 11.23 5.18
N ARG A 141 9.78 11.32 6.11
CA ARG A 141 9.63 10.70 7.44
C ARG A 141 8.36 11.16 8.15
N GLY A 142 7.86 12.37 7.86
CA GLY A 142 6.62 12.89 8.40
C GLY A 142 5.40 12.04 8.03
N ILE A 143 5.32 11.52 6.81
CA ILE A 143 4.23 10.62 6.39
C ILE A 143 4.31 9.28 7.10
N VAL A 144 5.52 8.78 7.38
CA VAL A 144 5.69 7.53 8.13
C VAL A 144 5.35 7.73 9.61
N ALA A 145 5.75 8.85 10.19
CA ALA A 145 5.49 9.19 11.59
C ALA A 145 4.03 9.60 11.85
N SER A 146 3.34 10.16 10.86
CA SER A 146 1.96 10.62 10.96
C SER A 146 1.20 10.31 9.67
N PRO A 147 0.93 9.02 9.39
CA PRO A 147 0.24 8.63 8.18
C PRO A 147 -1.19 9.17 8.16
N PRO A 148 -1.70 9.63 7.00
CA PRO A 148 -3.03 10.27 6.93
C PRO A 148 -4.18 9.35 7.39
N VAL A 149 -4.08 8.06 7.07
CA VAL A 149 -5.09 7.06 7.44
C VAL A 149 -4.41 5.75 7.82
N THR A 150 -4.36 5.45 9.11
CA THR A 150 -3.93 4.13 9.61
C THR A 150 -5.06 3.11 9.42
N LEU A 151 -4.75 2.02 8.71
CA LEU A 151 -5.66 0.89 8.45
C LEU A 151 -5.44 -0.23 9.46
N TRP A 152 -4.18 -0.48 9.85
CA TRP A 152 -3.81 -1.49 10.83
C TRP A 152 -2.51 -1.11 11.55
N LEU A 153 -2.43 -1.46 12.83
CA LEU A 153 -1.25 -1.26 13.67
C LEU A 153 -1.08 -2.48 14.59
N SER A 154 0.14 -3.01 14.66
CA SER A 154 0.49 -4.06 15.62
C SER A 154 0.56 -3.45 17.02
N SER A 155 -0.19 -3.99 17.97
CA SER A 155 -0.31 -3.47 19.35
C SER A 155 0.98 -3.54 20.20
N ARG A 156 2.13 -3.89 19.63
CA ARG A 156 3.41 -4.02 20.35
C ARG A 156 4.27 -2.75 20.42
N GLY A 157 3.83 -1.62 19.86
CA GLY A 157 4.51 -0.34 19.97
C GLY A 157 3.52 0.79 19.78
N GLU A 158 3.25 1.52 20.85
CA GLU A 158 2.25 2.57 20.97
C GLU A 158 2.44 3.69 19.91
N LEU A 159 1.40 3.99 19.12
CA LEU A 159 1.00 5.38 18.80
C LEU A 159 -0.45 5.49 18.27
N ARG A 160 -1.25 6.04 19.17
CA ARG A 160 -2.47 6.88 19.10
C ARG A 160 -3.36 6.89 17.85
N SER A 161 -4.64 6.72 18.17
CA SER A 161 -5.87 6.94 17.39
C SER A 161 -6.03 6.17 16.08
N ILE A 162 -6.57 4.96 16.20
CA ILE A 162 -7.42 4.41 15.14
C ILE A 162 -8.61 5.38 15.02
N SER A 163 -8.67 6.16 13.94
CA SER A 163 -9.85 6.97 13.64
C SER A 163 -11.08 6.06 13.55
N LYS A 164 -12.21 6.45 14.16
CA LYS A 164 -13.50 5.72 14.07
C LYS A 164 -13.94 5.46 12.61
N LYS A 165 -13.38 6.17 11.63
CA LYS A 165 -13.57 5.94 10.18
C LYS A 165 -12.79 4.74 9.63
N SER A 166 -11.57 4.46 10.11
CA SER A 166 -10.78 3.29 9.71
C SER A 166 -11.51 1.98 10.03
N LEU A 167 -12.24 1.95 11.14
CA LEU A 167 -13.14 0.85 11.49
C LEU A 167 -14.25 0.66 10.46
N ARG A 168 -14.93 1.72 9.99
CA ARG A 168 -16.01 1.61 8.99
C ARG A 168 -15.51 1.09 7.64
N LEU A 169 -14.33 1.54 7.19
CA LEU A 169 -13.73 1.04 5.93
C LEU A 169 -13.43 -0.46 5.98
N LEU A 170 -13.24 -1.06 7.16
CA LEU A 170 -12.99 -2.49 7.33
C LEU A 170 -14.25 -3.30 7.70
N SER A 171 -15.29 -2.67 8.27
CA SER A 171 -16.46 -3.37 8.84
C SER A 171 -17.75 -3.31 8.02
N THR A 172 -17.85 -2.53 6.93
CA THR A 172 -19.06 -2.55 6.09
C THR A 172 -19.25 -3.93 5.42
N PRO A 173 -20.39 -4.61 5.60
CA PRO A 173 -20.71 -5.83 4.85
C PRO A 173 -20.73 -5.52 3.35
N LEU A 174 -20.03 -6.33 2.56
CA LEU A 174 -20.09 -6.23 1.11
C LEU A 174 -21.45 -6.76 0.65
N GLN A 175 -22.29 -5.90 0.07
CA GLN A 175 -23.40 -6.41 -0.71
C GLN A 175 -22.81 -7.08 -1.96
N PRO A 176 -23.16 -8.34 -2.26
CA PRO A 176 -22.75 -8.96 -3.50
C PRO A 176 -23.35 -8.15 -4.64
N THR A 177 -22.49 -7.61 -5.51
CA THR A 177 -22.94 -6.99 -6.75
C THR A 177 -23.59 -8.10 -7.58
N SER A 178 -24.92 -8.07 -7.68
CA SER A 178 -25.67 -8.94 -8.57
C SER A 178 -25.17 -8.73 -10.00
N CYS A 179 -24.63 -9.78 -10.61
CA CYS A 179 -24.40 -9.84 -12.05
C CYS A 179 -25.79 -9.75 -12.72
N ALA A 180 -26.18 -8.57 -13.18
CA ALA A 180 -27.31 -8.42 -14.08
C ALA A 180 -26.87 -8.97 -15.45
N GLY A 181 -27.19 -10.25 -15.67
CA GLY A 181 -27.14 -10.85 -17.01
C GLY A 181 -28.25 -10.25 -17.85
N GLY A 182 -27.89 -9.37 -18.78
CA GLY A 182 -28.71 -9.08 -19.95
C GLY A 182 -28.50 -10.20 -20.96
N ALA A 183 -29.47 -11.12 -21.06
CA ALA A 183 -29.62 -11.96 -22.23
C ALA A 183 -30.62 -11.27 -23.16
N SER A 184 -30.18 -11.10 -24.41
CA SER A 184 -30.97 -10.66 -25.56
C SER A 184 -32.08 -11.64 -25.92
#